data_AF-A0A357G5V2-F1
#
_entry.id   AF-A0A357G5V2-F1
#
_cell.length_a   1.000
_cell.length_b   1.000
_cell.length_c   1.000
_cell.angle_alpha   90.00
_cell.angle_beta   90.00
_cell.angle_gamma   90.00
#
_symmetry.space_group_name_H-M   'P 1'
#
loop_
_entity.id
_entity.type
_entity.pdbx_description
1 polymer ?
#
loop_
_entity_poly.entity_id
_entity_poly.type
_entity_poly.pdbx_seq_one_letter_code
_entity_poly.pdbx_strand_id
1 'polypeptide(L)'
;MFGKKKTSHFKILNKRECFWEMNPFDLKGRLLLYISRLVLFLGFAIIFLDSVGFLYLYRDTIPKGFSAEVIFFIGAAINFFCVPLLYWSSFKKFKNNNSYWDTEMLWIIILFFFGSLFQYISSSSYAIIAFSLSLVVIFLVHIWTMFFLRSIVRKKDGPHCCLEYFQSIGYLTALYLLFVVGVAFFDLFDKSKNWIGY
;
A
#
# COMPACT_ATOMS: atom_id res chain seq x y z
N MET A 1 -10.41 55.41 -25.07
CA MET A 1 -10.56 55.26 -23.59
C MET A 1 -11.26 53.93 -23.30
N PHE A 2 -10.79 53.25 -22.25
CA PHE A 2 -11.23 52.00 -21.63
C PHE A 2 -12.76 51.74 -21.64
N GLY A 3 -13.29 50.52 -21.69
CA GLY A 3 -12.66 49.20 -21.59
C GLY A 3 -13.61 48.00 -21.67
N LYS A 4 -12.98 46.84 -21.87
CA LYS A 4 -13.21 45.47 -21.37
C LYS A 4 -14.63 44.99 -20.95
N LYS A 5 -15.02 43.88 -21.61
CA LYS A 5 -15.46 42.56 -21.10
C LYS A 5 -16.50 42.48 -19.96
N LYS A 6 -17.58 41.74 -20.24
CA LYS A 6 -18.14 40.60 -19.46
C LYS A 6 -19.41 40.16 -20.22
N THR A 7 -19.71 38.89 -20.48
CA THR A 7 -19.77 37.76 -19.54
C THR A 7 -19.50 36.44 -20.25
N SER A 8 -18.29 35.91 -20.03
CA SER A 8 -18.01 34.49 -20.06
C SER A 8 -18.59 33.88 -18.78
N HIS A 9 -19.73 33.22 -18.85
CA HIS A 9 -20.25 32.44 -17.70
C HIS A 9 -20.58 30.97 -18.03
N PHE A 10 -20.45 30.54 -19.28
CA PHE A 10 -20.72 29.14 -19.66
C PHE A 10 -19.49 28.27 -19.95
N LYS A 11 -18.26 28.80 -19.76
CA LYS A 11 -17.03 28.03 -20.02
C LYS A 11 -16.43 27.32 -18.80
N ILE A 12 -17.13 27.32 -17.66
CA ILE A 12 -16.63 26.71 -16.40
C ILE A 12 -17.17 25.30 -16.18
N LEU A 13 -18.23 24.89 -16.87
CA LEU A 13 -18.81 23.55 -16.71
C LEU A 13 -18.18 22.46 -17.59
N ASN A 14 -17.30 22.82 -18.53
CA ASN A 14 -16.67 21.87 -19.45
C ASN A 14 -15.27 21.37 -19.02
N LYS A 15 -14.92 21.48 -17.73
CA LYS A 15 -13.64 20.96 -17.18
C LYS A 15 -13.76 19.56 -16.56
N ARG A 16 -14.85 18.83 -16.82
CA ARG A 16 -14.92 17.37 -16.60
C ARG A 16 -14.34 16.56 -17.78
N GLU A 17 -13.73 17.21 -18.77
CA GLU A 17 -13.09 16.55 -19.90
C GLU A 17 -11.74 15.89 -19.56
N CYS A 18 -11.28 15.92 -18.31
CA CYS A 18 -10.06 15.22 -17.89
C CYS A 18 -10.29 13.77 -17.43
N PHE A 19 -11.53 13.26 -17.47
CA PHE A 19 -11.86 11.97 -16.84
C PHE A 19 -11.96 10.77 -17.80
N TRP A 20 -11.96 10.96 -19.13
CA TRP A 20 -12.23 9.85 -20.06
C TRP A 20 -11.53 9.93 -21.43
N GLU A 21 -10.53 10.79 -21.62
CA GLU A 21 -9.68 10.72 -22.82
C GLU A 21 -8.80 9.48 -22.75
N MET A 22 -9.30 8.39 -23.33
CA MET A 22 -8.64 7.13 -23.68
C MET A 22 -7.30 6.90 -22.98
N ASN A 23 -7.36 6.57 -21.69
CA ASN A 23 -6.18 6.14 -20.96
C ASN A 23 -5.58 4.91 -21.67
N PRO A 24 -4.31 4.93 -22.08
CA PRO A 24 -3.67 3.76 -22.66
C PRO A 24 -3.78 2.62 -21.65
N PHE A 25 -4.28 1.48 -22.12
CA PHE A 25 -4.52 0.31 -21.29
C PHE A 25 -3.20 -0.20 -20.70
N ASP A 26 -2.93 0.12 -19.42
CA ASP A 26 -1.74 -0.34 -18.73
C ASP A 26 -1.93 -1.77 -18.18
N LEU A 27 -1.70 -2.75 -19.06
CA LEU A 27 -1.76 -4.17 -18.73
C LEU A 27 -0.78 -4.53 -17.59
N LYS A 28 0.44 -4.00 -17.62
CA LYS A 28 1.50 -4.38 -16.68
C LYS A 28 1.16 -3.96 -15.26
N GLY A 29 0.73 -2.71 -15.06
CA GLY A 29 0.35 -2.23 -13.74
C GLY A 29 -0.92 -2.93 -13.21
N ARG A 30 -1.88 -3.26 -14.08
CA ARG A 30 -3.06 -4.05 -13.68
C ARG A 30 -2.69 -5.47 -13.24
N LEU A 31 -1.83 -6.16 -14.01
CA LEU A 31 -1.32 -7.49 -13.66
C LEU A 31 -0.60 -7.47 -12.32
N LEU A 32 0.27 -6.48 -12.09
CA LEU A 32 0.95 -6.31 -10.81
C LEU A 32 -0.05 -6.23 -9.66
N LEU A 33 -1.08 -5.39 -9.79
CA LEU A 33 -2.10 -5.25 -8.76
C LEU A 33 -2.89 -6.55 -8.54
N TYR A 34 -3.26 -7.27 -9.61
CA TYR A 34 -3.94 -8.57 -9.48
C TYR A 34 -3.08 -9.61 -8.79
N ILE A 35 -1.79 -9.68 -9.11
CA ILE A 35 -0.84 -10.57 -8.43
C ILE A 35 -0.76 -10.21 -6.95
N SER A 36 -0.62 -8.93 -6.60
CA SER A 36 -0.58 -8.50 -5.20
C SER A 36 -1.86 -8.87 -4.43
N ARG A 37 -3.04 -8.71 -5.05
CA ARG A 37 -4.31 -9.14 -4.46
C ARG A 37 -4.36 -10.66 -4.27
N LEU A 38 -3.91 -11.41 -5.26
CA LEU A 38 -3.87 -12.88 -5.19
C LEU A 38 -2.97 -13.36 -4.05
N VAL A 39 -1.79 -12.76 -3.88
CA VAL A 39 -0.89 -13.06 -2.75
C VAL A 39 -1.56 -12.80 -1.41
N LEU A 40 -2.30 -11.69 -1.28
CA LEU A 40 -3.08 -11.39 -0.08
C LEU A 40 -4.17 -12.45 0.18
N PHE A 41 -4.95 -12.80 -0.84
CA PHE A 41 -6.02 -13.79 -0.72
C PHE A 41 -5.49 -15.19 -0.40
N LEU A 42 -4.30 -15.56 -0.91
CA LEU A 42 -3.63 -16.80 -0.52
C LEU A 42 -3.30 -16.80 0.97
N GLY A 43 -2.83 -15.68 1.53
CA GLY A 43 -2.58 -15.55 2.96
C GLY A 43 -3.85 -15.81 3.79
N PHE A 44 -4.97 -15.20 3.41
CA PHE A 44 -6.25 -15.45 4.06
C PHE A 44 -6.75 -16.90 3.90
N ALA A 45 -6.59 -17.49 2.71
CA ALA A 45 -6.97 -18.87 2.47
C ALA A 45 -6.21 -19.83 3.38
N ILE A 46 -4.91 -19.61 3.59
CA ILE A 46 -4.10 -20.44 4.49
C ILE A 46 -4.53 -20.28 5.94
N ILE A 47 -4.76 -19.04 6.41
CA ILE A 47 -5.29 -18.78 7.77
C ILE A 47 -6.64 -19.47 7.96
N PHE A 48 -7.52 -19.39 6.95
CA PHE A 48 -8.82 -20.02 7.00
C PHE A 48 -8.70 -21.55 7.05
N LEU A 49 -7.89 -22.15 6.18
CA LEU A 49 -7.67 -23.61 6.15
C LEU A 49 -7.02 -24.14 7.44
N ASP A 50 -6.13 -23.36 8.05
CA ASP A 50 -5.54 -23.67 9.35
C ASP A 50 -6.61 -23.61 10.45
N SER A 51 -7.43 -22.55 10.48
CA SER A 51 -8.45 -22.35 11.52
C SER A 51 -9.61 -23.34 11.48
N VAL A 52 -9.99 -23.86 10.31
CA VAL A 52 -10.99 -24.94 10.19
C VAL A 52 -10.41 -26.34 10.43
N GLY A 53 -9.12 -26.44 10.77
CA GLY A 53 -8.45 -27.71 11.04
C GLY A 53 -8.18 -28.55 9.80
N PHE A 54 -8.32 -28.01 8.59
CA PHE A 54 -8.06 -28.75 7.34
C PHE A 54 -6.59 -29.17 7.25
N LEU A 55 -5.66 -28.30 7.65
CA LEU A 55 -4.23 -28.62 7.67
C LEU A 55 -3.86 -29.67 8.74
N TYR A 56 -4.66 -29.78 9.81
CA TYR A 56 -4.49 -30.79 10.85
C TYR A 56 -4.81 -32.21 10.34
N LEU A 57 -5.74 -32.35 9.39
CA LEU A 57 -6.03 -33.64 8.75
C LEU A 57 -4.83 -34.23 8.00
N TYR A 58 -3.87 -33.38 7.63
CA TYR A 58 -2.65 -33.75 6.91
C TYR A 58 -1.38 -33.63 7.77
N ARG A 59 -1.52 -33.69 9.10
CA ARG A 59 -0.43 -33.47 10.07
C ARG A 59 0.76 -34.42 9.91
N ASP A 60 0.54 -35.62 9.37
CA ASP A 60 1.63 -36.59 9.11
C ASP A 60 2.48 -36.19 7.89
N THR A 61 1.95 -35.34 7.03
CA THR A 61 2.64 -34.80 5.83
C THR A 61 3.08 -33.35 5.98
N ILE A 62 2.46 -32.57 6.86
CA ILE A 62 2.72 -31.13 7.01
C ILE A 62 3.49 -30.88 8.31
N PRO A 63 4.70 -30.27 8.26
CA PRO A 63 5.47 -29.93 9.45
C PRO A 63 4.70 -29.04 10.42
N LYS A 64 4.94 -29.22 11.73
CA LYS A 64 4.42 -28.30 12.74
C LYS A 64 4.92 -26.88 12.47
N GLY A 65 4.00 -25.92 12.46
CA GLY A 65 4.34 -24.50 12.20
C GLY A 65 4.46 -24.13 10.72
N PHE A 66 4.20 -25.04 9.79
CA PHE A 66 4.23 -24.76 8.36
C PHE A 66 3.30 -23.60 7.96
N SER A 67 2.06 -23.58 8.46
CA SER A 67 1.10 -22.50 8.16
C SER A 67 1.63 -21.14 8.61
N ALA A 68 2.17 -21.06 9.83
CA ALA A 68 2.79 -19.88 10.39
C ALA A 68 3.98 -19.38 9.54
N GLU A 69 4.87 -20.28 9.12
CA GLU A 69 6.02 -19.95 8.28
C GLU A 69 5.60 -19.44 6.90
N VAL A 70 4.62 -20.09 6.26
CA VAL A 70 4.10 -19.62 4.96
C VAL A 70 3.42 -18.26 5.09
N ILE A 71 2.62 -18.04 6.14
CA ILE A 71 1.98 -16.74 6.42
C ILE A 71 3.04 -15.65 6.61
N PHE A 72 4.13 -15.96 7.32
CA PHE A 72 5.27 -15.04 7.48
C PHE A 72 5.86 -14.63 6.12
N PHE A 73 6.14 -15.60 5.24
CA PHE A 73 6.69 -15.32 3.91
C PHE A 73 5.72 -14.56 3.00
N ILE A 74 4.42 -14.83 3.10
CA ILE A 74 3.39 -14.05 2.37
C ILE A 74 3.40 -12.61 2.86
N GLY A 75 3.40 -12.38 4.17
CA GLY A 75 3.48 -11.03 4.74
C GLY A 75 4.75 -10.28 4.31
N ALA A 76 5.90 -10.97 4.34
CA ALA A 76 7.15 -10.43 3.83
C ALA A 76 7.10 -10.12 2.33
N ALA A 77 6.52 -11.02 1.52
CA ALA A 77 6.38 -10.80 0.08
C ALA A 77 5.52 -9.58 -0.24
N ILE A 78 4.45 -9.37 0.54
CA ILE A 78 3.59 -8.20 0.41
C ILE A 78 4.36 -6.92 0.75
N ASN A 79 5.00 -6.86 1.92
CA ASN A 79 5.60 -5.61 2.39
C ASN A 79 6.92 -5.24 1.69
N PHE A 80 7.75 -6.22 1.31
CA PHE A 80 9.02 -5.94 0.63
C PHE A 80 8.91 -5.82 -0.89
N PHE A 81 7.91 -6.44 -1.52
CA PHE A 81 7.78 -6.41 -2.98
C PHE A 81 6.47 -5.76 -3.45
N CYS A 82 5.32 -6.28 -3.04
CA CYS A 82 4.03 -5.80 -3.58
C CYS A 82 3.81 -4.31 -3.30
N VAL A 83 3.98 -3.88 -2.05
CA VAL A 83 3.78 -2.49 -1.65
C VAL A 83 4.77 -1.54 -2.36
N PRO A 84 6.11 -1.76 -2.33
CA PRO A 84 7.05 -0.91 -3.06
C PRO A 84 6.81 -0.85 -4.57
N LEU A 85 6.49 -1.99 -5.21
CA LEU A 85 6.21 -2.03 -6.64
C LEU A 85 4.94 -1.26 -6.99
N LEU A 86 3.90 -1.32 -6.14
CA LEU A 86 2.67 -0.54 -6.33
C LEU A 86 2.91 0.95 -6.11
N TYR A 87 3.75 1.36 -5.17
CA TYR A 87 4.17 2.76 -5.04
C TYR A 87 4.81 3.28 -6.32
N TRP A 88 5.74 2.51 -6.86
CA TRP A 88 6.43 2.87 -8.10
C TRP A 88 5.46 2.93 -9.29
N SER A 89 4.60 1.91 -9.43
CA SER A 89 3.57 1.85 -10.47
C SER A 89 2.60 3.03 -10.38
N SER A 90 2.10 3.32 -9.18
CA SER A 90 1.16 4.40 -8.90
C SER A 90 1.78 5.75 -9.26
N PHE A 91 3.02 5.99 -8.85
CA PHE A 91 3.74 7.23 -9.19
C PHE A 91 3.99 7.37 -10.69
N LYS A 92 4.31 6.28 -11.38
CA LYS A 92 4.48 6.27 -12.85
C LYS A 92 3.15 6.58 -13.55
N LYS A 93 2.04 6.00 -13.10
CA LYS A 93 0.70 6.26 -13.65
C LYS A 93 0.27 7.69 -13.42
N PHE A 94 0.51 8.22 -12.23
CA PHE A 94 0.31 9.64 -11.92
C PHE A 94 1.07 10.54 -12.89
N LYS A 95 2.37 10.27 -13.12
CA LYS A 95 3.18 11.02 -14.10
C LYS A 95 2.65 10.94 -15.53
N ASN A 96 2.00 9.83 -15.88
CA ASN A 96 1.43 9.60 -17.20
C ASN A 96 -0.05 10.03 -17.30
N ASN A 97 -0.58 10.78 -16.33
CA ASN A 97 -1.99 11.21 -16.23
C ASN A 97 -3.01 10.04 -16.27
N ASN A 98 -2.59 8.83 -15.88
CA ASN A 98 -3.48 7.66 -15.84
C ASN A 98 -4.16 7.57 -14.46
N SER A 99 -5.48 7.78 -14.41
CA SER A 99 -6.27 7.83 -13.17
C SER A 99 -6.17 6.58 -12.29
N TYR A 100 -5.79 5.42 -12.84
CA TYR A 100 -5.68 4.15 -12.11
C TYR A 100 -4.65 4.16 -10.96
N TRP A 101 -3.83 5.21 -10.84
CA TRP A 101 -2.99 5.43 -9.65
C TRP A 101 -3.82 5.43 -8.37
N ASP A 102 -5.08 5.90 -8.41
CA ASP A 102 -5.98 6.00 -7.24
C ASP A 102 -6.26 4.63 -6.61
N THR A 103 -6.50 3.66 -7.47
CA THR A 103 -6.83 2.29 -7.14
C THR A 103 -5.60 1.62 -6.56
N GLU A 104 -4.41 1.86 -7.12
CA GLU A 104 -3.17 1.33 -6.54
C GLU A 104 -2.88 1.94 -5.17
N MET A 105 -3.12 3.24 -4.99
CA MET A 105 -2.97 3.90 -3.68
C MET A 105 -3.86 3.29 -2.61
N LEU A 106 -5.13 2.99 -2.92
CA LEU A 106 -6.02 2.29 -1.99
C LEU A 106 -5.47 0.91 -1.60
N TRP A 107 -5.02 0.14 -2.60
CA TRP A 107 -4.52 -1.21 -2.36
C TRP A 107 -3.18 -1.25 -1.65
N ILE A 108 -2.33 -0.23 -1.79
CA ILE A 108 -1.10 -0.08 -1.00
C ILE A 108 -1.42 -0.10 0.50
N ILE A 109 -2.49 0.58 0.95
CA ILE A 109 -2.91 0.61 2.36
C ILE A 109 -3.32 -0.79 2.82
N ILE A 110 -4.22 -1.40 2.06
CA ILE A 110 -4.80 -2.72 2.38
C ILE A 110 -3.68 -3.75 2.48
N LEU A 111 -2.80 -3.78 1.48
CA LEU A 111 -1.67 -4.70 1.41
C LEU A 111 -0.68 -4.46 2.54
N PHE A 112 -0.32 -3.21 2.81
CA PHE A 112 0.56 -2.88 3.93
C PHE A 112 -0.01 -3.40 5.26
N PHE A 113 -1.27 -3.07 5.55
CA PHE A 113 -1.91 -3.47 6.80
C PHE A 113 -1.92 -4.99 6.98
N PHE A 114 -2.39 -5.73 5.97
CA PHE A 114 -2.48 -7.19 6.07
C PHE A 114 -1.14 -7.89 5.94
N GLY A 115 -0.20 -7.38 5.15
CA GLY A 115 1.15 -7.90 5.07
C GLY A 115 1.86 -7.81 6.42
N SER A 116 1.72 -6.66 7.09
CA SER A 116 2.19 -6.47 8.46
C SER A 116 1.47 -7.35 9.47
N LEU A 117 0.15 -7.50 9.37
CA LEU A 117 -0.62 -8.40 10.22
C LEU A 117 -0.15 -9.86 10.07
N PHE A 118 0.09 -10.33 8.83
CA PHE A 118 0.57 -11.69 8.57
C PHE A 118 1.95 -11.94 9.19
N GLN A 119 2.89 -11.00 9.03
CA GLN A 119 4.19 -11.09 9.72
C GLN A 119 4.01 -11.16 11.23
N TYR A 120 3.10 -10.35 11.78
CA TYR A 120 2.84 -10.28 13.21
C TYR A 120 2.21 -11.58 13.79
N ILE A 121 1.15 -12.11 13.17
CA ILE A 121 0.44 -13.29 13.67
C ILE A 121 1.24 -14.58 13.49
N SER A 122 2.17 -14.61 12.54
CA SER A 122 3.02 -15.78 12.27
C SER A 122 3.81 -16.26 13.49
N SER A 123 4.02 -15.39 14.50
CA SER A 123 4.80 -15.72 15.69
C SER A 123 6.22 -16.25 15.39
N SER A 124 6.74 -15.98 14.18
CA SER A 124 8.09 -16.34 13.78
C SER A 124 9.11 -15.59 14.65
N SER A 125 10.22 -16.24 14.99
CA SER A 125 11.34 -15.61 15.72
C SER A 125 11.90 -14.40 14.97
N TYR A 126 11.75 -14.36 13.64
CA TYR A 126 12.19 -13.27 12.78
C TYR A 126 11.12 -12.19 12.56
N ALA A 127 9.91 -12.35 13.10
CA ALA A 127 8.76 -11.47 12.84
C ALA A 127 9.07 -10.01 13.15
N ILE A 128 9.65 -9.69 14.32
CA ILE A 128 9.94 -8.31 14.73
C ILE A 128 10.99 -7.68 13.82
N ILE A 129 12.06 -8.41 13.51
CA ILE A 129 13.15 -7.90 12.66
C ILE A 129 12.63 -7.65 11.24
N ALA A 130 11.94 -8.64 10.65
CA ALA A 130 11.39 -8.52 9.30
C ALA A 130 10.31 -7.44 9.22
N PHE A 131 9.45 -7.32 10.23
CA PHE A 131 8.45 -6.27 10.32
C PHE A 131 9.11 -4.88 10.38
N SER A 132 10.11 -4.70 11.26
CA SER A 132 10.84 -3.43 11.41
C SER A 132 11.55 -3.04 10.11
N LEU A 133 12.25 -3.99 9.47
CA LEU A 133 12.89 -3.77 8.18
C LEU A 133 11.87 -3.43 7.09
N SER A 134 10.71 -4.10 7.07
CA SER A 134 9.67 -3.83 6.09
C SER A 134 9.05 -2.44 6.26
N LEU A 135 8.85 -1.99 7.50
CA LEU A 135 8.45 -0.61 7.81
C LEU A 135 9.46 0.38 7.26
N VAL A 136 10.76 0.17 7.53
CA VAL A 136 11.83 1.04 7.01
C VAL A 136 11.77 1.13 5.48
N VAL A 137 11.66 0.00 4.78
CA VAL A 137 11.54 -0.03 3.31
C VAL A 137 10.33 0.76 2.82
N ILE A 138 9.16 0.55 3.44
CA ILE A 138 7.92 1.25 3.05
C ILE A 138 8.04 2.75 3.32
N PHE A 139 8.59 3.15 4.47
CA PHE A 139 8.85 4.56 4.78
C PHE A 139 9.83 5.20 3.80
N LEU A 140 10.90 4.50 3.41
CA LEU A 140 11.86 5.01 2.41
C LEU A 140 11.17 5.24 1.06
N VAL A 141 10.37 4.30 0.58
CA VAL A 141 9.63 4.44 -0.68
C VAL A 141 8.57 5.55 -0.59
N HIS A 142 7.92 5.69 0.56
CA HIS A 142 6.95 6.75 0.83
C HIS A 142 7.61 8.14 0.80
N ILE A 143 8.73 8.31 1.53
CA ILE A 143 9.52 9.56 1.56
C ILE A 143 10.05 9.89 0.16
N TRP A 144 10.57 8.89 -0.55
CA TRP A 144 11.01 9.04 -1.94
C TRP A 144 9.87 9.58 -2.81
N THR A 145 8.68 8.98 -2.74
CA THR A 145 7.51 9.42 -3.53
C THR A 145 7.11 10.85 -3.19
N MET A 146 7.09 11.21 -1.91
CA MET A 146 6.79 12.56 -1.42
C MET A 146 7.81 13.59 -1.91
N PHE A 147 9.09 13.26 -1.88
CA PHE A 147 10.18 14.13 -2.34
C PHE A 147 9.99 14.46 -3.83
N PHE A 148 9.78 13.44 -4.66
CA PHE A 148 9.55 13.63 -6.09
C PHE A 148 8.27 14.41 -6.37
N LEU A 149 7.18 14.13 -5.65
CA LEU A 149 5.93 14.84 -5.81
C LEU A 149 6.06 16.33 -5.49
N ARG A 150 6.76 16.67 -4.40
CA ARG A 150 7.04 18.07 -4.02
C ARG A 150 7.83 18.82 -5.09
N SER A 151 8.75 18.14 -5.78
CA SER A 151 9.50 18.73 -6.89
C SER A 151 8.61 19.06 -8.11
N ILE A 152 7.55 18.27 -8.32
CA ILE A 152 6.57 18.47 -9.41
C ILE A 152 5.64 19.63 -9.06
N VAL A 153 5.07 19.66 -7.84
CA VAL A 153 4.14 20.70 -7.39
C VAL A 153 4.78 22.09 -7.35
N ARG A 154 6.08 22.19 -7.04
CA ARG A 154 6.81 23.48 -7.04
C ARG A 154 6.96 24.10 -8.43
N LYS A 155 6.86 23.31 -9.51
CA LYS A 155 6.83 23.84 -10.89
C LYS A 155 5.39 24.28 -11.16
N LYS A 156 5.19 25.60 -11.18
CA LYS A 156 3.95 26.36 -10.92
C LYS A 156 2.71 26.12 -11.83
N ASP A 157 2.70 25.07 -12.66
CA ASP A 157 1.60 24.72 -13.59
C ASP A 157 1.12 23.27 -13.39
N GLY A 158 1.03 22.82 -12.14
CA GLY A 158 0.54 21.48 -11.83
C GLY A 158 -0.97 21.34 -12.14
N PRO A 159 -1.41 20.39 -12.97
CA PRO A 159 -2.83 20.11 -13.18
C PRO A 159 -3.52 19.73 -11.86
N HIS A 160 -4.85 19.87 -11.78
CA HIS A 160 -5.67 19.56 -10.59
C HIS A 160 -5.38 18.16 -10.00
N CYS A 161 -5.01 17.20 -10.85
CA CYS A 161 -4.59 15.85 -10.47
C CYS A 161 -3.34 15.80 -9.58
N CYS A 162 -2.42 16.79 -9.66
CA CYS A 162 -1.27 16.87 -8.75
C CYS A 162 -1.68 17.09 -7.30
N LEU A 163 -2.75 17.85 -7.07
CA LEU A 163 -3.27 18.11 -5.73
C LEU A 163 -3.91 16.85 -5.14
N GLU A 164 -4.70 16.13 -5.94
CA GLU A 164 -5.39 14.90 -5.54
C GLU A 164 -4.41 13.77 -5.18
N TYR A 165 -3.36 13.60 -5.99
CA TYR A 165 -2.30 12.62 -5.70
C TYR A 165 -1.53 12.99 -4.42
N PHE A 166 -1.24 14.28 -4.21
CA PHE A 166 -0.59 14.76 -2.98
C PHE A 166 -1.46 14.53 -1.74
N GLN A 167 -2.76 14.80 -1.82
CA GLN A 167 -3.70 14.50 -0.76
C GLN A 167 -3.75 12.99 -0.46
N SER A 168 -3.79 12.14 -1.50
CA SER A 168 -3.80 10.69 -1.36
C SER A 168 -2.57 10.15 -0.63
N ILE A 169 -1.38 10.68 -0.95
CA ILE A 169 -0.14 10.34 -0.24
C ILE A 169 -0.19 10.86 1.21
N GLY A 170 -0.75 12.05 1.44
CA GLY A 170 -0.95 12.58 2.79
C GLY A 170 -1.88 11.72 3.67
N TYR A 171 -2.98 11.21 3.10
CA TYR A 171 -3.83 10.23 3.78
C TYR A 171 -3.07 8.94 4.10
N LEU A 172 -2.23 8.50 3.18
CA LEU A 172 -1.37 7.33 3.37
C LEU A 172 -0.39 7.53 4.54
N THR A 173 0.21 8.72 4.66
CA THR A 173 1.04 9.09 5.81
C THR A 173 0.26 8.98 7.13
N ALA A 174 -0.95 9.55 7.19
CA ALA A 174 -1.77 9.53 8.40
C ALA A 174 -2.13 8.11 8.82
N LEU A 175 -2.47 7.24 7.87
CA LEU A 175 -2.78 5.84 8.12
C LEU A 175 -1.56 5.04 8.58
N TYR A 176 -0.38 5.29 8.02
CA TYR A 176 0.85 4.66 8.51
C TYR A 176 1.20 5.10 9.93
N LEU A 177 1.04 6.38 10.26
CA LEU A 177 1.24 6.86 11.62
C LEU A 177 0.26 6.21 12.59
N LEU A 178 -1.03 6.13 12.22
CA LEU A 178 -2.04 5.46 13.02
C LEU A 178 -1.70 3.98 13.24
N PHE A 179 -1.23 3.31 12.20
CA PHE A 179 -0.78 1.91 12.29
C PHE A 179 0.44 1.76 13.21
N VAL A 180 1.48 2.59 13.05
CA VAL A 180 2.69 2.53 13.90
C VAL A 180 2.35 2.84 15.36
N VAL A 181 1.51 3.84 15.61
CA VAL A 181 0.99 4.15 16.95
C VAL A 181 0.22 2.94 17.48
N GLY A 182 -0.68 2.35 16.70
CA GLY A 182 -1.42 1.14 17.08
C GLY A 182 -0.47 0.00 17.51
N VAL A 183 0.50 -0.34 16.68
CA VAL A 183 1.47 -1.41 16.99
C VAL A 183 2.35 -1.06 18.19
N ALA A 184 2.78 0.21 18.33
CA ALA A 184 3.57 0.67 19.45
C ALA A 184 2.82 0.56 20.77
N PHE A 185 1.54 1.00 20.80
CA PHE A 185 0.74 1.04 22.02
C PHE A 185 0.14 -0.32 22.41
N PHE A 186 -0.27 -1.13 21.44
CA PHE A 186 -0.98 -2.39 21.72
C PHE A 186 -0.07 -3.63 21.77
N ASP A 187 1.18 -3.56 21.28
CA ASP A 187 1.90 -4.81 20.97
C ASP A 187 3.40 -4.82 21.22
N LEU A 188 4.12 -3.79 20.76
CA LEU A 188 5.59 -3.76 20.88
C LEU A 188 6.04 -3.79 22.35
N PHE A 189 5.28 -3.19 23.27
CA PHE A 189 5.63 -3.22 24.70
C PHE A 189 5.27 -4.54 25.41
N ASP A 190 4.23 -5.26 24.99
CA ASP A 190 3.85 -6.52 25.65
C ASP A 190 4.72 -7.70 25.18
N LYS A 191 5.02 -7.79 23.88
CA LYS A 191 5.92 -8.84 23.37
C LYS A 191 7.39 -8.57 23.66
N SER A 192 7.85 -7.31 23.75
CA SER A 192 9.24 -7.00 24.15
C SER A 192 9.51 -7.28 25.63
N LYS A 193 8.53 -7.04 26.53
CA LYS A 193 8.64 -7.40 27.96
C LYS A 193 8.82 -8.90 28.17
N ASN A 194 8.15 -9.73 27.37
CA ASN A 194 8.30 -11.18 27.42
C ASN A 194 9.64 -11.70 26.87
N TRP A 195 10.45 -10.83 26.23
CA TRP A 195 11.77 -11.17 25.68
C TRP A 195 12.93 -10.62 26.53
N ILE A 196 12.76 -9.48 27.21
CA ILE A 196 13.73 -8.95 28.18
C ILE A 196 13.61 -9.68 29.53
N GLY A 197 12.54 -10.44 29.74
CA GLY A 197 12.29 -11.28 30.91
C GLY A 197 12.86 -12.71 30.84
N TYR A 198 13.88 -12.96 30.00
CA TYR A 198 14.73 -14.15 30.06
C TYR A 198 16.18 -13.76 30.29
#